data_AF-A0A4V1TFM3-F1
#
_entry.id   AF-A0A4V1TFM3-F1
#
_cell.length_a   1.000
_cell.length_b   1.000
_cell.length_c   1.000
_cell.angle_alpha   90.00
_cell.angle_beta   90.00
_cell.angle_gamma   90.00
#
_symmetry.space_group_name_H-M   'P 1'
#
loop_
_entity.id
_entity.type
_entity.pdbx_description
1 polymer ?
#
loop_
_entity_poly.entity_id
_entity_poly.type
_entity_poly.pdbx_seq_one_letter_code
_entity_poly.pdbx_strand_id
1 'polypeptide(L)' 'MNAPVPNTKAELLQNTVEHVDITAYDARPVIDAMRKMSFSSRDTARAADILNMAIEDKACS' A
#
# COMPACT_ATOMS: atom_id res chain seq x y z
N MET A 1 -32.70 13.05 -36.49
CA MET A 1 -32.80 12.09 -35.37
C MET A 1 -31.40 11.55 -35.12
N ASN A 2 -30.73 11.96 -34.05
CA ASN A 2 -29.37 11.49 -33.74
C ASN A 2 -29.45 10.14 -33.02
N ALA A 3 -28.75 9.14 -33.55
CA ALA A 3 -28.64 7.82 -32.95
C ALA A 3 -27.92 7.91 -31.58
N PRO A 4 -28.27 7.07 -30.60
CA PRO A 4 -27.55 7.02 -29.33
C PRO A 4 -26.12 6.53 -29.58
N VAL A 5 -25.14 7.33 -29.17
CA VAL A 5 -23.73 6.94 -29.19
C VAL A 5 -23.51 5.88 -28.10
N PRO A 6 -22.93 4.71 -28.41
CA PRO A 6 -22.66 3.70 -27.40
C PRO A 6 -21.75 4.26 -26.31
N ASN A 7 -22.15 4.08 -25.04
CA ASN A 7 -21.42 4.59 -23.89
C ASN A 7 -20.33 3.59 -23.46
N THR A 8 -19.37 3.37 -24.34
CA THR A 8 -18.26 2.43 -24.16
C THR A 8 -17.46 2.70 -22.89
N LYS A 9 -17.39 3.97 -22.44
CA LYS A 9 -16.75 4.32 -21.18
C LYS A 9 -17.47 3.69 -19.98
N ALA A 10 -18.80 3.69 -19.97
CA ALA A 10 -19.57 3.06 -18.91
C ALA A 10 -19.37 1.55 -18.90
N GLU A 11 -19.26 0.91 -20.07
CA GLU A 11 -19.00 -0.53 -20.22
C GLU A 11 -17.62 -0.92 -19.67
N LEU A 12 -16.58 -0.11 -19.93
CA LEU A 12 -15.22 -0.37 -19.45
C LEU A 12 -15.05 -0.14 -17.94
N LEU A 13 -15.92 0.65 -17.33
CA LEU A 13 -15.86 1.03 -15.91
C LEU A 13 -16.97 0.36 -15.07
N GLN A 14 -17.59 -0.71 -15.56
CA GLN A 14 -18.65 -1.42 -14.83
C GLN A 14 -18.16 -2.06 -13.52
N ASN A 15 -16.89 -2.48 -13.49
CA ASN A 15 -16.30 -3.09 -12.30
C ASN A 15 -15.75 -2.01 -11.37
N THR A 16 -16.20 -2.04 -10.12
CA THR A 16 -15.70 -1.12 -9.09
C THR A 16 -14.36 -1.63 -8.57
N VAL A 17 -13.41 -0.70 -8.36
CA VAL A 17 -12.12 -1.04 -7.75
C VAL A 17 -12.35 -1.40 -6.28
N GLU A 18 -11.96 -2.62 -5.90
CA GLU A 18 -12.00 -3.08 -4.52
C GLU A 18 -10.69 -2.70 -3.82
N HIS A 19 -10.80 -1.99 -2.70
CA HIS A 19 -9.67 -1.67 -1.85
C HIS A 19 -9.45 -2.79 -0.81
N VAL A 20 -8.18 -3.12 -0.56
CA VAL A 20 -7.84 -4.05 0.52
C VAL A 20 -8.12 -3.36 1.86
N ASP A 21 -8.82 -4.07 2.76
CA ASP A 21 -8.96 -3.64 4.15
C ASP A 21 -7.60 -3.81 4.86
N ILE A 22 -6.90 -2.69 5.03
CA ILE A 22 -5.59 -2.66 5.70
C ILE A 22 -5.66 -3.01 7.18
N THR A 23 -6.85 -2.96 7.80
CA THR A 23 -7.04 -3.29 9.22
C THR A 23 -7.26 -4.78 9.44
N ALA A 24 -7.70 -5.50 8.41
CA ALA A 24 -7.89 -6.94 8.46
C ALA A 24 -6.58 -7.72 8.60
N TYR A 25 -5.43 -7.09 8.32
CA TYR A 25 -4.12 -7.71 8.39
C TYR A 25 -3.06 -6.83 9.06
N ASP A 26 -2.51 -7.30 10.17
CA ASP A 26 -1.36 -6.67 10.80
C ASP A 26 -0.05 -7.16 10.17
N ALA A 27 0.58 -6.30 9.36
CA ALA A 27 1.84 -6.59 8.69
C ALA A 27 3.09 -6.38 9.57
N ARG A 28 2.97 -5.78 10.77
CA ARG A 28 4.12 -5.50 11.65
C ARG A 28 4.95 -6.76 11.97
N PRO A 29 4.35 -7.93 12.29
CA PRO A 29 5.12 -9.14 12.55
C PRO A 29 5.93 -9.64 11.35
N VAL A 30 5.48 -9.36 10.12
CA VAL A 30 6.22 -9.71 8.90
C VAL A 30 7.49 -8.86 8.80
N ILE A 31 7.36 -7.55 8.98
CA ILE A 31 8.52 -6.63 8.96
C ILE A 31 9.53 -7.03 10.04
N ASP A 32 9.07 -7.45 11.23
CA ASP A 32 9.97 -7.94 12.27
C ASP A 32 10.67 -9.25 11.90
N ALA A 33 9.97 -10.18 11.25
CA ALA A 33 10.57 -11.42 10.74
C ALA A 33 11.62 -11.14 9.66
N MET A 34 11.43 -10.11 8.83
CA MET A 34 12.35 -9.72 7.75
C MET A 34 13.76 -9.36 8.25
N ARG A 35 13.92 -8.97 9.52
CA ARG A 35 15.23 -8.76 10.16
C ARG A 35 16.14 -9.99 10.10
N LYS A 36 15.54 -11.18 10.18
CA LYS A 36 16.24 -12.47 10.17
C LYS A 36 16.39 -13.06 8.77
N MET A 37 15.89 -12.37 7.75
CA MET A 37 15.95 -12.81 6.36
C MET A 37 17.18 -12.23 5.64
N SER A 38 17.32 -12.58 4.36
CA SER A 38 18.48 -12.24 3.53
C SER A 38 18.24 -11.01 2.64
N PHE A 39 19.34 -10.32 2.30
CA PHE A 39 19.39 -9.21 1.33
C PHE A 39 18.40 -8.09 1.64
N SER A 40 17.58 -7.72 0.65
CA SER A 40 16.62 -6.61 0.69
C SER A 40 15.62 -6.71 1.83
N SER A 41 15.31 -7.93 2.30
CA SER A 41 14.38 -8.09 3.44
C SER A 41 14.94 -7.42 4.71
N ARG A 42 16.23 -7.56 4.95
CA ARG A 42 16.88 -6.94 6.10
C ARG A 42 16.95 -5.41 5.97
N ASP A 43 17.16 -4.94 4.74
CA ASP A 43 17.19 -3.51 4.43
C ASP A 43 15.82 -2.87 4.66
N THR A 44 14.73 -3.53 4.23
CA THR A 44 13.36 -3.07 4.49
C THR A 44 13.07 -2.98 5.99
N ALA A 45 13.44 -3.99 6.78
CA ALA A 45 13.23 -3.95 8.22
C ALA A 45 14.00 -2.80 8.88
N ARG A 46 15.24 -2.55 8.46
CA ARG A 46 16.03 -1.41 8.94
C ARG A 46 15.45 -0.06 8.50
N ALA A 47 14.96 0.03 7.26
CA ALA A 47 14.35 1.25 6.75
C ALA A 47 13.07 1.61 7.53
N ALA A 48 12.27 0.59 7.91
CA ALA A 48 11.11 0.79 8.77
C ALA A 48 11.48 1.39 10.14
N ASP A 49 12.58 0.95 10.75
CA ASP A 49 13.07 1.54 12.01
C ASP A 49 13.46 3.00 11.85
N ILE A 50 14.18 3.32 10.77
CA ILE A 50 14.61 4.70 10.49
C ILE A 50 13.38 5.60 10.28
N LEU A 51 12.38 5.11 9.55
CA LEU A 51 11.15 5.84 9.35
C LEU A 51 10.41 6.08 10.67
N ASN A 52 10.30 5.07 11.54
CA ASN A 52 9.68 5.24 12.86
C ASN A 52 10.42 6.28 13.70
N MET A 53 11.76 6.24 13.73
CA MET A 53 12.57 7.25 14.42
C MET A 53 12.32 8.66 13.86
N ALA A 54 12.18 8.81 12.54
CA ALA A 54 11.91 10.10 11.91
C ALA A 54 10.49 10.62 12.25
N ILE A 55 9.49 9.74 12.26
CA ILE A 55 8.09 10.10 12.61
C ILE A 55 7.96 10.48 14.09
N GLU A 56 8.73 9.82 14.97
CA GLU A 56 8.73 10.12 16.41
C GLU A 56 9.43 11.46 16.72
N ASP A 57 10.36 11.89 15.87
CA ASP A 57 11.05 13.17 16.02
C ASP A 57 10.15 14.35 15.60
N LYS A 58 9.64 15.07 16.60
CA LYS A 58 8.80 16.26 16.42
C LYS A 58 9.52 17.45 15.76
N ALA A 59 10.86 17.45 15.71
CA ALA A 59 11.64 18.45 14.98
C ALA A 59 11.83 18.06 13.51
N CYS A 60 11.50 16.81 13.14
CA CYS A 60 11.56 16.26 11.80
C CYS A 60 10.17 16.20 11.15
N SER A 61 9.39 17.29 11.26
CA SER A 61 8.07 17.46 10.64
C SER A 61 7.93 18.82 9.97
#